data_AF-A0A7X3WJ31-F1
#
_entry.id   AF-A0A7X3WJ31-F1
#
_cell.length_a   1.000
_cell.length_b   1.000
_cell.length_c   1.000
_cell.angle_alpha   90.00
_cell.angle_beta   90.00
_cell.angle_gamma   90.00
#
_symmetry.space_group_name_H-M   'P 1'
#
loop_
_entity.id
_entity.type
_entity.pdbx_description
1 polymer ?
#
loop_
_entity_poly.entity_id
_entity_poly.type
_entity_poly.pdbx_seq_one_letter_code
_entity_poly.pdbx_strand_id
1 'polypeptide(L)'
;MNRFFRYFRKTTVSFTILSVLILITWIADTSPAADRDKEYVAKQITNFKVDGNIREWDRAEVVPFDQLKDAGNQIPDPDDFTGSGRVAWNANDPTRIYFLVEITDDTLQDIHPANSMWWVDDSVEFMFDFDNNVTRDALVQWTLGANGKDLSAAGSSSNTEWIVVKNGNDYIYEVALDPTKQRGPNPGNDNKGKDFRAKDGLTVGFSFHMNDCENGGREHQIGWIAGQAWDPLSFGDLTFDKEFLDVEPSGKIALTWAAIKR
;
A
#
# COMPACT_ATOMS: atom_id res chain seq x y z
N MET A 1 -75.61 -59.92 -37.37
CA MET A 1 -75.64 -59.54 -35.94
C MET A 1 -74.24 -59.07 -35.55
N ASN A 2 -74.15 -57.85 -34.98
CA ASN A 2 -73.03 -57.24 -34.21
C ASN A 2 -71.69 -57.06 -34.95
N ARG A 3 -71.41 -55.89 -35.56
CA ARG A 3 -70.82 -54.67 -34.96
C ARG A 3 -69.67 -54.96 -33.98
N PHE A 4 -68.45 -54.51 -34.29
CA PHE A 4 -67.70 -53.54 -33.46
C PHE A 4 -66.44 -53.02 -34.18
N PHE A 5 -66.45 -51.72 -34.48
CA PHE A 5 -65.29 -50.87 -34.80
C PHE A 5 -64.59 -50.47 -33.49
N ARG A 6 -63.25 -50.36 -33.47
CA ARG A 6 -62.47 -49.34 -32.72
C ARG A 6 -60.96 -49.55 -32.94
N TYR A 7 -60.32 -48.69 -33.73
CA TYR A 7 -59.63 -47.44 -33.35
C TYR A 7 -58.18 -47.66 -32.87
N PHE A 8 -57.25 -47.35 -33.78
CA PHE A 8 -55.84 -47.10 -33.51
C PHE A 8 -55.69 -45.96 -32.49
N ARG A 9 -55.01 -46.23 -31.36
CA ARG A 9 -54.50 -45.20 -30.45
C ARG A 9 -53.07 -44.85 -30.89
N LYS A 10 -52.89 -43.62 -31.39
CA LYS A 10 -51.58 -42.98 -31.51
C LYS A 10 -51.11 -42.59 -30.10
N THR A 11 -49.99 -43.14 -29.66
CA THR A 11 -49.26 -42.70 -28.46
C THR A 11 -48.41 -41.49 -28.83
N THR A 12 -48.87 -40.30 -28.44
CA THR A 12 -48.05 -39.08 -28.51
C THR A 12 -47.24 -39.00 -27.22
N VAL A 13 -45.95 -39.29 -27.30
CA VAL A 13 -44.99 -39.05 -26.21
C VAL A 13 -44.81 -37.53 -26.11
N SER A 14 -45.27 -36.95 -25.00
CA SER A 14 -45.01 -35.54 -24.69
C SER A 14 -43.69 -35.46 -23.91
N PHE A 15 -42.64 -34.97 -24.56
CA PHE A 15 -41.40 -34.58 -23.90
C PHE A 15 -41.61 -33.18 -23.29
N THR A 16 -41.80 -33.12 -21.97
CA THR A 16 -41.75 -31.85 -21.24
C THR A 16 -40.28 -31.54 -20.96
N ILE A 17 -39.70 -30.62 -21.73
CA ILE A 17 -38.35 -30.09 -21.48
C ILE A 17 -38.46 -29.13 -20.28
N LEU A 18 -37.99 -29.57 -19.12
CA LEU A 18 -37.82 -28.72 -17.95
C LEU A 18 -36.44 -28.05 -18.05
N SER A 19 -36.38 -26.89 -18.69
CA SER A 19 -35.18 -26.05 -18.71
C SER A 19 -35.02 -25.35 -17.36
N VAL A 20 -34.22 -25.92 -16.47
CA VAL A 20 -33.77 -25.23 -15.25
C VAL A 20 -32.68 -24.25 -15.65
N LEU A 21 -33.05 -22.97 -15.78
CA LEU A 21 -32.10 -21.87 -15.93
C LEU A 21 -31.52 -21.56 -14.54
N ILE A 22 -30.34 -22.10 -14.23
CA ILE A 22 -29.58 -21.67 -13.04
C ILE A 22 -28.89 -20.35 -13.42
N LEU A 23 -29.52 -19.24 -13.06
CA LEU A 23 -28.93 -17.92 -13.15
C LEU A 23 -27.92 -17.79 -12.00
N ILE A 24 -26.64 -18.09 -12.27
CA ILE A 24 -25.56 -17.79 -11.33
C ILE A 24 -25.36 -16.28 -11.38
N THR A 25 -26.00 -15.56 -10.47
CA THR A 25 -25.67 -14.16 -10.21
C THR A 25 -24.32 -14.14 -9.52
N TRP A 26 -23.27 -13.79 -10.26
CA TRP A 26 -22.06 -13.24 -9.68
C TRP A 26 -22.46 -11.92 -9.01
N ILE A 27 -22.78 -11.99 -7.72
CA ILE A 27 -22.78 -10.79 -6.88
C ILE A 27 -21.29 -10.45 -6.78
N ALA A 28 -20.85 -9.48 -7.59
CA ALA A 28 -19.61 -8.80 -7.30
C ALA A 28 -19.80 -8.20 -5.91
N ASP A 29 -19.03 -8.69 -4.94
CA ASP A 29 -18.99 -8.14 -3.59
C ASP A 29 -18.31 -6.78 -3.71
N THR A 30 -19.06 -5.77 -4.15
CA THR A 30 -18.63 -4.39 -4.10
C THR A 30 -18.89 -3.91 -2.69
N SER A 31 -18.11 -4.43 -1.73
CA SER A 31 -17.94 -3.72 -0.47
C SER A 31 -17.60 -2.28 -0.86
N PRO A 32 -18.35 -1.28 -0.38
CA PRO A 32 -17.98 0.10 -0.63
C PRO A 32 -16.54 0.27 -0.18
N ALA A 33 -15.69 0.79 -1.07
CA ALA A 33 -14.34 1.16 -0.70
C ALA A 33 -14.40 2.05 0.54
N ALA A 34 -13.47 1.87 1.47
CA ALA A 34 -13.34 2.81 2.58
C ALA A 34 -13.30 4.23 2.02
N ASP A 35 -14.13 5.12 2.55
CA ASP A 35 -14.12 6.54 2.18
C ASP A 35 -13.19 7.25 3.16
N ARG A 36 -11.93 7.45 2.75
CA ARG A 36 -10.92 8.14 3.55
C ARG A 36 -10.64 9.53 2.98
N ASP A 37 -10.38 10.48 3.86
CA ASP A 37 -10.24 11.90 3.50
C ASP A 37 -8.97 12.22 2.70
N LYS A 38 -7.95 11.35 2.77
CA LYS A 38 -6.65 11.52 2.10
C LYS A 38 -6.35 10.34 1.19
N GLU A 39 -5.80 10.65 0.02
CA GLU A 39 -5.30 9.67 -0.94
C GLU A 39 -3.82 9.95 -1.24
N TYR A 40 -3.04 8.89 -1.38
CA TYR A 40 -1.70 8.90 -1.96
C TYR A 40 -1.73 8.02 -3.22
N VAL A 41 -1.28 8.57 -4.35
CA VAL A 41 -1.22 7.83 -5.61
C VAL A 41 0.19 7.27 -5.83
N ALA A 42 0.36 5.98 -5.56
CA ALA A 42 1.62 5.28 -5.83
C ALA A 42 1.81 5.08 -7.34
N LYS A 43 2.71 5.86 -7.93
CA LYS A 43 3.07 5.77 -9.33
C LYS A 43 3.92 4.53 -9.61
N GLN A 44 3.68 3.89 -10.75
CA GLN A 44 4.49 2.77 -11.19
C GLN A 44 5.89 3.23 -11.62
N ILE A 45 6.95 2.64 -11.07
CA ILE A 45 8.34 2.83 -11.50
C ILE A 45 8.94 1.46 -11.84
N THR A 46 9.51 1.34 -13.04
CA THR A 46 9.85 0.04 -13.65
C THR A 46 11.24 -0.49 -13.29
N ASN A 47 12.16 0.39 -12.86
CA ASN A 47 13.57 0.07 -12.66
C ASN A 47 14.03 0.29 -11.21
N PHE A 48 13.17 0.02 -10.22
CA PHE A 48 13.56 0.18 -8.83
C PHE A 48 14.73 -0.71 -8.42
N LYS A 49 15.66 -0.10 -7.69
CA LYS A 49 16.64 -0.78 -6.87
C LYS A 49 16.65 -0.17 -5.49
N VAL A 50 16.82 -1.01 -4.48
CA VAL A 50 17.06 -0.54 -3.12
C VAL A 50 18.58 -0.32 -2.98
N ASP A 51 19.03 0.90 -3.31
CA ASP A 51 20.45 1.28 -3.37
C ASP A 51 20.77 2.70 -2.86
N GLY A 52 19.77 3.43 -2.37
CA GLY A 52 19.86 4.78 -1.82
C GLY A 52 19.77 5.88 -2.87
N ASN A 53 19.54 5.55 -4.15
CA ASN A 53 19.47 6.52 -5.23
C ASN A 53 18.07 7.15 -5.36
N ILE A 54 17.90 8.30 -4.71
CA ILE A 54 16.67 9.11 -4.75
C ILE A 54 16.18 9.47 -6.16
N ARG A 55 17.05 9.53 -7.19
CA ARG A 55 16.64 9.95 -8.54
C ARG A 55 15.64 9.01 -9.20
N GLU A 56 15.58 7.76 -8.76
CA GLU A 56 14.58 6.80 -9.28
C GLU A 56 13.15 7.17 -8.86
N TRP A 57 13.01 8.07 -7.87
CA TRP A 57 11.77 8.48 -7.24
C TRP A 57 11.18 9.79 -7.77
N ASP A 58 11.79 10.42 -8.78
CA ASP A 58 11.38 11.76 -9.29
C ASP A 58 9.91 11.85 -9.72
N ARG A 59 9.25 10.72 -10.00
CA ARG A 59 7.82 10.65 -10.36
C ARG A 59 6.89 10.33 -9.20
N ALA A 60 7.42 9.89 -8.07
CA ALA A 60 6.62 9.60 -6.90
C ALA A 60 6.24 10.91 -6.19
N GLU A 61 4.99 10.98 -5.72
CA GLU A 61 4.51 12.12 -4.95
C GLU A 61 5.32 12.26 -3.66
N VAL A 62 5.58 13.51 -3.25
CA VAL A 62 6.25 13.79 -1.98
C VAL A 62 5.20 14.26 -1.00
N VAL A 63 5.05 13.56 0.11
CA VAL A 63 4.19 14.00 1.21
C VAL A 63 5.03 14.33 2.45
N PRO A 64 4.78 15.47 3.11
CA PRO A 64 5.49 15.84 4.32
C PRO A 64 5.04 14.99 5.52
N PHE A 65 5.93 14.83 6.50
CA PHE A 65 5.59 14.35 7.84
C PHE A 65 5.32 15.56 8.72
N ASP A 66 4.09 16.05 8.64
CA ASP A 66 3.65 17.27 9.33
C ASP A 66 2.37 17.04 10.15
N GLN A 67 2.04 15.77 10.42
CA GLN A 67 0.86 15.38 11.19
C GLN A 67 1.23 14.53 12.40
N LEU A 68 0.73 14.89 13.58
CA LEU A 68 0.92 14.13 14.81
C LEU A 68 0.08 12.86 14.84
N LYS A 69 0.66 11.81 15.42
CA LYS A 69 0.04 10.50 15.63
C LYS A 69 -0.23 10.23 17.12
N ASP A 70 0.46 9.25 17.72
CA ASP A 70 0.23 8.81 19.10
C ASP A 70 1.01 9.63 20.15
N ALA A 71 1.98 10.44 19.74
CA ALA A 71 2.85 11.23 20.62
C ALA A 71 3.10 12.63 20.06
N GLY A 72 3.49 13.56 20.94
CA GLY A 72 3.61 14.99 20.65
C GLY A 72 2.35 15.79 20.95
N ASN A 73 2.52 17.07 21.33
CA ASN A 73 1.41 18.04 21.51
C ASN A 73 1.40 19.13 20.43
N GLN A 74 2.49 19.28 19.70
CA GLN A 74 2.69 20.16 18.55
C GLN A 74 3.72 19.50 17.61
N ILE A 75 3.79 19.96 16.37
CA ILE A 75 4.85 19.52 15.43
C ILE A 75 6.20 20.03 15.97
N PRO A 76 7.26 19.19 15.94
CA PRO A 76 8.59 19.57 16.42
C PRO A 76 9.16 20.77 15.64
N ASP A 77 10.18 21.40 16.23
CA ASP A 77 10.93 22.44 15.52
C ASP A 77 11.67 21.80 14.32
N PRO A 78 11.78 22.48 13.16
CA PRO A 78 12.55 21.93 12.04
C PRO A 78 14.03 21.65 12.33
N ASP A 79 14.62 22.28 13.34
CA ASP A 79 15.98 21.98 13.80
C ASP A 79 16.07 20.67 14.60
N ASP A 80 14.94 20.21 15.16
CA ASP A 80 14.78 18.97 15.92
C ASP A 80 14.41 17.82 14.96
N PHE A 81 13.30 17.97 14.23
CA PHE A 81 12.84 16.98 13.28
C PHE A 81 12.18 17.57 12.03
N THR A 82 12.55 17.05 10.86
CA THR A 82 11.73 17.13 9.64
C THR A 82 11.67 15.79 8.93
N GLY A 83 10.58 15.55 8.22
CA GLY A 83 10.41 14.31 7.47
C GLY A 83 9.55 14.47 6.23
N SER A 84 9.76 13.56 5.28
CA SER A 84 8.87 13.36 4.15
C SER A 84 8.95 11.91 3.68
N GLY A 85 7.99 11.50 2.85
CA GLY A 85 8.22 10.28 2.10
C GLY A 85 7.40 10.15 0.84
N ARG A 86 7.71 9.06 0.16
CA ARG A 86 7.22 8.67 -1.16
C ARG A 86 6.89 7.20 -1.14
N VAL A 87 5.86 6.83 -1.87
CA VAL A 87 5.44 5.45 -2.13
C VAL A 87 5.36 5.21 -3.62
N ALA A 88 5.74 4.02 -4.04
CA ALA A 88 5.67 3.59 -5.43
C ALA A 88 5.53 2.06 -5.53
N TRP A 89 5.32 1.58 -6.75
CA TRP A 89 5.18 0.15 -7.05
C TRP A 89 5.81 -0.22 -8.39
N ASN A 90 5.99 -1.51 -8.62
CA ASN A 90 6.51 -2.04 -9.88
C ASN A 90 5.64 -3.20 -10.37
N ALA A 91 5.07 -3.11 -11.57
CA ALA A 91 4.26 -4.19 -12.14
C ALA A 91 5.06 -5.48 -12.40
N ASN A 92 6.39 -5.40 -12.51
CA ASN A 92 7.26 -6.56 -12.63
C ASN A 92 7.56 -7.24 -11.27
N ASP A 93 7.29 -6.55 -10.17
CA ASP A 93 7.44 -7.05 -8.79
C ASP A 93 6.19 -6.69 -7.96
N PRO A 94 5.00 -7.20 -8.35
CA PRO A 94 3.73 -6.72 -7.82
C PRO A 94 3.47 -7.17 -6.38
N THR A 95 4.29 -8.03 -5.79
CA THR A 95 4.14 -8.36 -4.36
C THR A 95 4.80 -7.31 -3.47
N ARG A 96 5.58 -6.38 -4.04
CA ARG A 96 6.29 -5.37 -3.27
C ARG A 96 5.68 -3.98 -3.36
N ILE A 97 5.76 -3.27 -2.24
CA ILE A 97 5.49 -1.83 -2.13
C ILE A 97 6.82 -1.16 -1.74
N TYR A 98 7.17 -0.09 -2.44
CA TYR A 98 8.43 0.62 -2.26
C TYR A 98 8.18 1.93 -1.53
N PHE A 99 9.04 2.24 -0.58
CA PHE A 99 9.05 3.48 0.19
C PHE A 99 10.40 4.17 0.09
N LEU A 100 10.36 5.49 0.04
CA LEU A 100 11.48 6.35 0.31
C LEU A 100 11.06 7.33 1.41
N VAL A 101 11.79 7.34 2.50
CA VAL A 101 11.54 8.25 3.63
C VAL A 101 12.81 9.05 3.86
N GLU A 102 12.68 10.37 3.84
CA GLU A 102 13.77 11.33 4.05
C GLU A 102 13.51 12.02 5.39
N ILE A 103 14.45 11.89 6.32
CA ILE A 103 14.37 12.43 7.68
C ILE A 103 15.59 13.32 7.92
N THR A 104 15.39 14.46 8.57
CA THR A 104 16.44 15.19 9.28
C THR A 104 16.11 15.13 10.76
N ASP A 105 17.06 14.69 11.57
CA ASP A 105 16.89 14.43 13.00
C ASP A 105 18.21 14.72 13.71
N ASP A 106 18.17 15.51 14.77
CA ASP A 106 19.35 15.97 15.48
C ASP A 106 20.04 14.85 16.29
N THR A 107 19.28 13.83 16.73
CA THR A 107 19.71 12.81 17.67
C THR A 107 19.03 11.48 17.39
N LEU A 108 19.69 10.62 16.62
CA LEU A 108 19.23 9.23 16.51
C LEU A 108 19.43 8.42 17.79
N GLN A 109 18.33 7.93 18.33
CA GLN A 109 18.22 7.00 19.43
C GLN A 109 17.75 5.63 18.98
N ASP A 110 18.54 4.62 19.34
CA ASP A 110 18.18 3.22 19.23
C ASP A 110 18.85 2.49 20.39
N ILE A 111 18.10 2.34 21.49
CA ILE A 111 18.62 1.82 22.76
C ILE A 111 17.98 0.48 23.16
N HIS A 112 16.91 0.06 22.48
CA HIS A 112 16.29 -1.25 22.69
C HIS A 112 16.68 -2.24 21.57
N PRO A 113 16.67 -3.55 21.85
CA PRO A 113 16.92 -4.54 20.82
C PRO A 113 15.74 -4.66 19.85
N ALA A 114 16.01 -5.13 18.63
CA ALA A 114 14.97 -5.50 17.65
C ALA A 114 13.81 -6.29 18.28
N ASN A 115 12.58 -6.00 17.84
CA ASN A 115 11.32 -6.57 18.34
C ASN A 115 11.01 -6.28 19.82
N SER A 116 11.67 -5.30 20.44
CA SER A 116 11.36 -4.85 21.79
C SER A 116 11.30 -3.33 21.81
N MET A 117 10.14 -2.78 22.19
CA MET A 117 10.01 -1.34 22.47
C MET A 117 10.48 -0.43 21.32
N TRP A 118 10.41 -0.88 20.07
CA TRP A 118 10.82 -0.10 18.90
C TRP A 118 10.08 1.23 18.77
N TRP A 119 8.88 1.33 19.36
CA TRP A 119 8.08 2.56 19.40
C TRP A 119 8.58 3.61 20.39
N VAL A 120 9.67 3.35 21.12
CA VAL A 120 10.40 4.36 21.92
C VAL A 120 11.87 4.51 21.49
N ASP A 121 12.20 3.94 20.34
CA ASP A 121 13.42 4.22 19.57
C ASP A 121 13.02 4.90 18.27
N ASP A 122 13.95 5.63 17.67
CA ASP A 122 13.73 6.23 16.38
C ASP A 122 13.50 5.14 15.33
N SER A 123 12.38 5.26 14.65
CA SER A 123 11.95 4.22 13.73
C SER A 123 10.88 4.70 12.78
N VAL A 124 11.00 4.26 11.53
CA VAL A 124 9.96 4.44 10.53
C VAL A 124 8.97 3.28 10.66
N GLU A 125 7.69 3.60 10.72
CA GLU A 125 6.60 2.64 10.76
C GLU A 125 5.72 2.76 9.52
N PHE A 126 5.38 1.61 8.92
CA PHE A 126 4.50 1.49 7.78
C PHE A 126 3.28 0.64 8.18
N MET A 127 2.09 1.22 8.06
CA MET A 127 0.86 0.63 8.57
C MET A 127 -0.15 0.42 7.44
N PHE A 128 -0.74 -0.76 7.39
CA PHE A 128 -1.62 -1.17 6.30
C PHE A 128 -2.95 -1.74 6.79
N ASP A 129 -4.01 -1.40 6.07
CA ASP A 129 -5.30 -2.09 6.01
C ASP A 129 -5.43 -2.69 4.60
N PHE A 130 -4.87 -3.88 4.40
CA PHE A 130 -4.84 -4.54 3.09
C PHE A 130 -6.22 -4.92 2.55
N ASP A 131 -7.19 -5.17 3.45
CA ASP A 131 -8.56 -5.53 3.07
C ASP A 131 -9.43 -4.30 2.81
N ASN A 132 -8.89 -3.10 3.10
CA ASN A 132 -9.56 -1.82 2.98
C ASN A 132 -10.94 -1.78 3.68
N ASN A 133 -11.03 -2.40 4.86
CA ASN A 133 -12.31 -2.61 5.55
C ASN A 133 -12.50 -1.74 6.80
N VAL A 134 -11.51 -0.91 7.13
CA VAL A 134 -11.53 0.04 8.24
C VAL A 134 -11.72 -0.65 9.60
N THR A 135 -11.08 -1.81 9.80
CA THR A 135 -11.11 -2.52 11.08
C THR A 135 -9.73 -2.60 11.72
N ARG A 136 -9.65 -2.25 13.01
CA ARG A 136 -8.38 -2.31 13.77
C ARG A 136 -7.76 -3.69 13.74
N ASP A 137 -8.58 -4.73 13.84
CA ASP A 137 -8.11 -6.11 13.86
C ASP A 137 -7.52 -6.56 12.52
N ALA A 138 -7.71 -5.82 11.42
CA ALA A 138 -7.09 -6.13 10.12
C ALA A 138 -5.73 -5.45 9.91
N LEU A 139 -5.31 -4.57 10.83
CA LEU A 139 -4.12 -3.74 10.63
C LEU A 139 -2.82 -4.55 10.73
N VAL A 140 -1.86 -4.18 9.88
CA VAL A 140 -0.51 -4.76 9.86
C VAL A 140 0.53 -3.65 9.94
N GLN A 141 1.57 -3.85 10.75
CA GLN A 141 2.67 -2.89 10.96
C GLN A 141 4.00 -3.46 10.51
N TRP A 142 4.78 -2.69 9.74
CA TRP A 142 6.21 -2.89 9.55
C TRP A 142 6.97 -1.77 10.26
N THR A 143 8.12 -2.09 10.84
CA THR A 143 8.99 -1.09 11.46
C THR A 143 10.44 -1.34 11.07
N LEU A 144 11.13 -0.27 10.71
CA LEU A 144 12.58 -0.23 10.51
C LEU A 144 13.18 0.78 11.50
N GLY A 145 14.07 0.30 12.37
CA GLY A 145 14.78 1.14 13.34
C GLY A 145 15.79 2.06 12.68
N ALA A 146 16.06 3.20 13.30
CA ALA A 146 16.92 4.24 12.75
C ALA A 146 18.40 3.85 12.66
N ASN A 147 18.80 2.79 13.38
CA ASN A 147 20.11 2.17 13.21
C ASN A 147 20.30 1.49 11.83
N GLY A 148 19.24 1.41 11.02
CA GLY A 148 19.21 0.79 9.70
C GLY A 148 19.43 -0.72 9.69
N LYS A 149 19.26 -1.37 10.84
CA LYS A 149 19.52 -2.81 11.05
C LYS A 149 18.31 -3.53 11.62
N ASP A 150 17.60 -2.88 12.52
CA ASP A 150 16.56 -3.53 13.30
C ASP A 150 15.23 -3.52 12.56
N LEU A 151 14.70 -4.72 12.38
CA LEU A 151 13.35 -4.94 11.88
C LEU A 151 12.47 -5.40 13.03
N SER A 152 11.32 -4.74 13.13
CA SER A 152 10.32 -5.02 14.15
C SER A 152 8.93 -5.19 13.54
N ALA A 153 7.98 -5.59 14.38
CA ALA A 153 6.61 -5.89 14.00
C ALA A 153 6.53 -6.98 12.91
N ALA A 154 5.99 -6.68 11.72
CA ALA A 154 5.94 -7.60 10.59
C ALA A 154 7.26 -7.66 9.81
N GLY A 155 8.20 -6.73 10.03
CA GLY A 155 9.49 -6.69 9.34
C GLY A 155 10.33 -7.93 9.60
N SER A 156 10.90 -8.49 8.53
CA SER A 156 11.87 -9.58 8.58
C SER A 156 12.82 -9.49 7.39
N SER A 157 14.01 -10.07 7.50
CA SER A 157 14.97 -10.13 6.39
C SER A 157 14.47 -10.93 5.18
N SER A 158 13.40 -11.71 5.34
CA SER A 158 12.80 -12.43 4.23
C SER A 158 11.78 -11.60 3.47
N ASN A 159 11.15 -10.60 4.11
CA ASN A 159 10.07 -9.81 3.52
C ASN A 159 10.40 -8.33 3.34
N THR A 160 11.56 -7.89 3.83
CA THR A 160 11.99 -6.49 3.76
C THR A 160 13.37 -6.45 3.11
N GLU A 161 13.50 -5.60 2.10
CA GLU A 161 14.78 -5.22 1.50
C GLU A 161 14.95 -3.73 1.75
N TRP A 162 16.08 -3.29 2.29
CA TRP A 162 16.24 -1.89 2.70
C TRP A 162 17.69 -1.43 2.64
N ILE A 163 17.86 -0.12 2.55
CA ILE A 163 19.12 0.58 2.79
C ILE A 163 18.82 1.88 3.55
N VAL A 164 19.72 2.24 4.46
CA VAL A 164 19.71 3.55 5.12
C VAL A 164 20.99 4.29 4.75
N VAL A 165 20.85 5.46 4.12
CA VAL A 165 21.96 6.36 3.79
C VAL A 165 21.96 7.50 4.79
N LYS A 166 23.10 7.73 5.44
CA LYS A 166 23.28 8.82 6.42
C LYS A 166 24.25 9.87 5.88
N ASN A 167 23.89 11.14 6.01
CA ASN A 167 24.76 12.28 5.76
C ASN A 167 24.56 13.35 6.85
N GLY A 168 25.40 13.33 7.89
CA GLY A 168 25.20 14.22 9.04
C GLY A 168 23.93 13.83 9.79
N ASN A 169 22.99 14.77 9.89
CA ASN A 169 21.67 14.60 10.50
C ASN A 169 20.59 14.18 9.50
N ASP A 170 20.95 14.04 8.21
CA ASP A 170 20.02 13.61 7.17
C ASP A 170 20.10 12.09 6.96
N TYR A 171 18.94 11.47 6.85
CA TYR A 171 18.74 10.04 6.68
C TYR A 171 17.79 9.77 5.53
N ILE A 172 18.17 8.83 4.68
CA ILE A 172 17.32 8.29 3.62
C ILE A 172 17.09 6.82 3.91
N TYR A 173 15.84 6.46 4.17
CA TYR A 173 15.38 5.08 4.23
C TYR A 173 14.77 4.73 2.88
N GLU A 174 15.38 3.79 2.16
CA GLU A 174 14.78 3.20 0.98
C GLU A 174 14.42 1.75 1.28
N VAL A 175 13.14 1.41 1.12
CA VAL A 175 12.57 0.16 1.65
C VAL A 175 11.64 -0.47 0.62
N ALA A 176 11.79 -1.77 0.38
CA ALA A 176 10.83 -2.59 -0.35
C ALA A 176 10.23 -3.65 0.58
N LEU A 177 8.91 -3.58 0.77
CA LEU A 177 8.14 -4.47 1.65
C LEU A 177 7.37 -5.50 0.83
N ASP A 178 7.46 -6.78 1.18
CA ASP A 178 6.72 -7.88 0.58
C ASP A 178 5.77 -8.52 1.61
N PRO A 179 4.52 -8.07 1.74
CA PRO A 179 3.56 -8.60 2.71
C PRO A 179 3.22 -10.09 2.53
N THR A 180 3.57 -10.70 1.39
CA THR A 180 3.29 -12.11 1.07
C THR A 180 4.31 -13.07 1.70
N LYS A 181 5.46 -12.57 2.13
CA LYS A 181 6.56 -13.37 2.69
C LYS A 181 6.47 -13.52 4.22
N GLN A 182 7.37 -14.34 4.78
CA GLN A 182 7.40 -14.62 6.21
C GLN A 182 7.63 -13.33 7.02
N ARG A 183 6.78 -13.13 8.03
CA ARG A 183 6.78 -11.91 8.85
C ARG A 183 7.65 -12.06 10.10
N GLY A 184 7.96 -10.91 10.69
CA GLY A 184 8.44 -10.80 12.05
C GLY A 184 7.37 -11.23 13.08
N PRO A 185 7.74 -11.27 14.36
CA PRO A 185 6.95 -11.88 15.43
C PRO A 185 5.69 -11.12 15.83
N ASN A 186 5.60 -9.81 15.57
CA ASN A 186 4.54 -8.95 16.09
C ASN A 186 3.85 -8.12 15.01
N PRO A 187 3.28 -8.73 13.95
CA PRO A 187 2.80 -8.00 12.78
C PRO A 187 1.53 -7.15 13.01
N GLY A 188 0.87 -7.23 14.17
CA GLY A 188 -0.55 -6.89 14.27
C GLY A 188 -1.38 -8.10 13.84
N ASN A 189 -1.99 -8.06 12.66
CA ASN A 189 -2.66 -9.22 12.07
C ASN A 189 -1.74 -10.02 11.14
N ASP A 190 -1.39 -11.25 11.54
CA ASP A 190 -0.53 -12.12 10.71
C ASP A 190 -1.24 -12.68 9.46
N ASN A 191 -2.57 -12.63 9.35
CA ASN A 191 -3.30 -13.24 8.24
C ASN A 191 -3.61 -12.27 7.08
N LYS A 192 -3.50 -10.95 7.28
CA LYS A 192 -3.90 -9.95 6.26
C LYS A 192 -2.79 -9.61 5.29
N GLY A 193 -3.09 -9.47 3.99
CA GLY A 193 -2.11 -9.10 2.95
C GLY A 193 -1.22 -10.25 2.42
N LYS A 194 -1.52 -11.51 2.76
CA LYS A 194 -0.72 -12.67 2.29
C LYS A 194 -0.89 -12.95 0.79
N ASP A 195 -2.00 -12.50 0.20
CA ASP A 195 -2.34 -12.58 -1.22
C ASP A 195 -2.18 -11.24 -1.94
N PHE A 196 -1.61 -10.23 -1.27
CA PHE A 196 -1.41 -8.90 -1.81
C PHE A 196 -0.65 -8.95 -3.15
N ARG A 197 -1.22 -8.28 -4.15
CA ARG A 197 -0.59 -8.03 -5.44
C ARG A 197 -0.99 -6.66 -5.97
N ALA A 198 -0.05 -5.72 -5.94
CA ALA A 198 -0.17 -4.41 -6.56
C ALA A 198 -0.57 -4.56 -8.03
N LYS A 199 -1.59 -3.81 -8.42
CA LYS A 199 -2.08 -3.69 -9.78
C LYS A 199 -2.72 -2.32 -9.93
N ASP A 200 -2.78 -1.85 -11.16
CA ASP A 200 -3.47 -0.60 -11.50
C ASP A 200 -4.89 -0.55 -10.93
N GLY A 201 -5.21 0.54 -10.22
CA GLY A 201 -6.49 0.78 -9.55
C GLY A 201 -6.74 -0.03 -8.29
N LEU A 202 -5.76 -0.80 -7.77
CA LEU A 202 -5.87 -1.36 -6.42
C LEU A 202 -5.78 -0.21 -5.40
N THR A 203 -6.61 -0.26 -4.37
CA THR A 203 -6.54 0.67 -3.23
C THR A 203 -6.50 -0.14 -1.93
N VAL A 204 -5.60 0.25 -1.03
CA VAL A 204 -5.50 -0.28 0.33
C VAL A 204 -5.46 0.88 1.32
N GLY A 205 -5.85 0.64 2.58
CA GLY A 205 -5.63 1.65 3.61
C GLY A 205 -4.16 1.70 4.01
N PHE A 206 -3.62 2.90 4.21
CA PHE A 206 -2.21 3.10 4.48
C PHE A 206 -1.95 4.33 5.36
N SER A 207 -0.97 4.20 6.24
CA SER A 207 -0.34 5.31 6.94
C SER A 207 1.13 4.99 7.14
N PHE A 208 1.96 6.03 7.21
CA PHE A 208 3.36 5.89 7.56
C PHE A 208 3.84 7.12 8.32
N HIS A 209 4.74 6.89 9.25
CA HIS A 209 5.16 7.85 10.25
C HIS A 209 6.51 7.46 10.84
N MET A 210 7.14 8.40 11.51
CA MET A 210 8.39 8.25 12.24
C MET A 210 8.09 8.40 13.74
N ASN A 211 8.67 7.54 14.55
CA ASN A 211 8.85 7.79 15.98
C ASN A 211 10.12 8.63 16.13
N ASP A 212 10.00 9.75 16.83
CA ASP A 212 11.08 10.68 17.16
C ASP A 212 11.27 10.65 18.68
N CYS A 213 12.44 10.21 19.11
CA CYS A 213 12.71 9.71 20.45
C CYS A 213 14.01 10.26 21.03
N GLU A 214 13.89 11.13 22.03
CA GLU A 214 15.03 11.58 22.80
C GLU A 214 15.01 11.05 24.24
N ASN A 215 16.19 11.04 24.87
CA ASN A 215 16.32 10.84 26.32
C ASN A 215 15.68 9.55 26.87
N GLY A 216 15.58 8.51 26.04
CA GLY A 216 15.00 7.21 26.37
C GLY A 216 13.47 7.13 26.31
N GLY A 217 12.81 8.08 25.67
CA GLY A 217 11.36 8.06 25.42
C GLY A 217 10.99 8.57 24.05
N ARG A 218 9.75 8.29 23.62
CA ARG A 218 9.18 8.88 22.41
C ARG A 218 8.61 10.26 22.71
N GLU A 219 9.18 11.30 22.12
CA GLU A 219 8.70 12.67 22.27
C GLU A 219 7.56 12.94 21.29
N HIS A 220 7.78 12.55 20.02
CA HIS A 220 6.82 12.74 18.96
C HIS A 220 6.59 11.45 18.15
N GLN A 221 5.43 11.39 17.50
CA GLN A 221 5.22 10.48 16.39
C GLN A 221 4.59 11.29 15.27
N ILE A 222 5.32 11.46 14.16
CA ILE A 222 4.95 12.37 13.08
C ILE A 222 4.88 11.61 11.76
N GLY A 223 3.84 11.84 10.97
CA GLY A 223 3.71 11.22 9.66
C GLY A 223 2.81 11.98 8.72
N TRP A 224 2.34 11.28 7.70
CA TRP A 224 1.53 11.86 6.61
C TRP A 224 0.10 12.24 7.04
N ILE A 225 -0.49 11.51 7.99
CA ILE A 225 -1.90 11.65 8.37
C ILE A 225 -2.02 11.78 9.88
N ALA A 226 -2.87 12.68 10.37
CA ALA A 226 -3.07 12.85 11.82
C ALA A 226 -3.88 11.69 12.42
N GLY A 227 -3.83 11.55 13.74
CA GLY A 227 -4.67 10.60 14.49
C GLY A 227 -3.91 9.35 14.91
N GLN A 228 -4.60 8.39 15.54
CA GLN A 228 -3.90 7.29 16.21
C GLN A 228 -3.33 6.27 15.21
N ALA A 229 -2.11 5.78 15.44
CA ALA A 229 -1.41 4.89 14.49
C ALA A 229 -2.17 3.57 14.23
N TRP A 230 -2.94 3.10 15.23
CA TRP A 230 -3.74 1.89 15.13
C TRP A 230 -5.25 2.15 15.00
N ASP A 231 -5.63 3.36 14.60
CA ASP A 231 -7.00 3.69 14.21
C ASP A 231 -7.11 3.67 12.67
N PRO A 232 -7.85 2.71 12.08
CA PRO A 232 -7.95 2.59 10.62
C PRO A 232 -8.65 3.78 9.94
N LEU A 233 -9.36 4.63 10.70
CA LEU A 233 -9.91 5.91 10.21
C LEU A 233 -8.83 6.99 10.09
N SER A 234 -7.71 6.84 10.79
CA SER A 234 -6.55 7.75 10.75
C SER A 234 -5.54 7.35 9.66
N PHE A 235 -6.00 6.60 8.66
CA PHE A 235 -5.24 6.17 7.49
C PHE A 235 -5.70 6.98 6.28
N GLY A 236 -5.00 6.86 5.17
CA GLY A 236 -5.41 7.35 3.86
C GLY A 236 -5.55 6.17 2.90
N ASP A 237 -6.07 6.44 1.72
CA ASP A 237 -6.09 5.46 0.64
C ASP A 237 -4.76 5.51 -0.12
N LEU A 238 -4.15 4.34 -0.29
CA LEU A 238 -3.00 4.14 -1.15
C LEU A 238 -3.47 3.49 -2.46
N THR A 239 -3.57 4.29 -3.51
CA THR A 239 -4.01 3.83 -4.83
C THR A 239 -2.80 3.56 -5.72
N PHE A 240 -2.72 2.34 -6.28
CA PHE A 240 -1.66 1.93 -7.19
C PHE A 240 -2.01 2.33 -8.62
N ASP A 241 -1.25 3.25 -9.19
CA ASP A 241 -1.53 3.82 -10.49
C ASP A 241 -0.42 3.51 -11.49
N LYS A 242 -0.82 2.98 -12.63
CA LYS A 242 0.08 2.61 -13.73
C LYS A 242 0.57 3.82 -14.54
N GLU A 243 0.01 5.02 -14.34
CA GLU A 243 0.08 6.15 -15.27
C GLU A 243 1.36 6.21 -16.14
N PHE A 244 1.16 5.89 -17.40
CA PHE A 244 2.07 6.18 -18.51
C PHE A 244 1.61 7.49 -19.15
N LEU A 245 2.19 8.63 -18.77
CA LEU A 245 2.17 9.80 -19.65
C LEU A 245 3.29 9.66 -20.68
N ASP A 246 3.06 8.74 -21.63
CA ASP A 246 3.93 8.54 -22.78
C ASP A 246 3.62 9.62 -23.82
N VAL A 247 4.11 10.85 -23.58
CA VAL A 247 4.43 11.82 -24.64
C VAL A 247 5.50 12.76 -24.11
N GLU A 248 6.76 12.50 -24.47
CA GLU A 248 7.77 13.56 -24.53
C GLU A 248 7.28 14.66 -25.50
N PRO A 249 7.08 15.93 -25.06
CA PRO A 249 6.67 17.01 -25.96
C PRO A 249 7.77 17.44 -26.95
N SER A 250 8.99 16.92 -26.81
CA SER A 250 10.13 17.15 -27.72
C SER A 250 9.95 16.43 -29.07
N GLY A 251 9.12 15.38 -29.12
CA GLY A 251 8.83 14.57 -30.30
C GLY A 251 7.50 14.94 -30.96
N LYS A 252 7.21 16.23 -31.18
CA LYS A 252 6.04 16.63 -31.98
C LYS A 252 6.11 15.97 -33.35
N ILE A 253 5.30 14.93 -33.55
CA ILE A 253 4.86 14.52 -34.88
C ILE A 253 4.06 15.70 -35.42
N ALA A 254 4.69 16.51 -36.26
CA ALA A 254 3.99 17.47 -37.08
C ALA A 254 3.11 16.69 -38.08
N LEU A 255 1.86 16.43 -37.71
CA LEU A 255 0.82 16.03 -38.65
C LEU A 255 0.57 17.21 -39.60
N THR A 256 1.36 17.27 -40.66
CA THR A 256 1.12 18.19 -41.76
C THR A 256 -0.01 17.61 -42.59
N TRP A 257 -1.21 18.14 -42.42
CA TRP A 257 -2.34 17.87 -43.32
C TRP A 257 -2.02 18.51 -44.67
N ALA A 258 -1.34 17.78 -45.54
CA ALA A 258 -1.28 18.14 -46.95
C ALA A 258 -2.72 18.05 -47.49
N ALA A 259 -3.27 19.20 -47.85
CA ALA A 259 -4.59 19.32 -48.44
C ALA A 259 -4.69 18.40 -49.67
N ILE A 260 -5.55 17.40 -49.60
CA ILE A 260 -6.04 16.69 -50.77
C ILE A 260 -6.87 17.70 -51.56
N LYS A 261 -6.29 18.27 -52.62
CA LYS A 261 -7.06 18.98 -53.64
C LYS A 261 -7.79 17.94 -54.48
N ARG A 262 -9.11 18.11 -54.58
CA ARG A 262 -9.97 17.42 -55.55
C ARG A 262 -9.64 17.85 -56.97
#